data_AF-A0A945BDC6-F1
#
_entry.id   AF-A0A945BDC6-F1
#
_cell.length_a   1.000
_cell.length_b   1.000
_cell.length_c   1.000
_cell.angle_alpha   90.00
_cell.angle_beta   90.00
_cell.angle_gamma   90.00
#
_symmetry.space_group_name_H-M   'P 1'
#
loop_
_entity.id
_entity.type
_entity.pdbx_description
1 polymer ?
#
loop_
_entity_poly.entity_id
_entity_poly.type
_entity_poly.pdbx_seq_one_letter_code
_entity_poly.pdbx_strand_id
1 'polypeptide(L)' 'MAFDINMIKEVYKKYPTAVEAARKVTGKPLTLAEKILYTHLWNGNAEQSFTRGKDYVD' A
#
# COMPACT_ATOMS: atom_id res chain seq x y z
N MET A 1 24.77 -9.54 0.87
CA MET A 1 24.15 -9.88 2.17
C MET A 1 22.70 -9.44 2.06
N ALA A 2 21.71 -10.33 2.21
CA ALA A 2 20.32 -9.90 2.18
C ALA A 2 20.09 -8.95 3.36
N PHE A 3 19.47 -7.79 3.11
CA PHE A 3 18.90 -6.95 4.17
C PHE A 3 18.09 -7.82 5.14
N ASP A 4 17.99 -7.40 6.41
CA ASP A 4 17.31 -8.15 7.48
C ASP A 4 16.04 -8.86 6.97
N ILE A 5 16.14 -10.19 6.84
CA ILE A 5 15.08 -11.01 6.23
C ILE A 5 13.79 -10.96 7.05
N ASN A 6 13.89 -10.67 8.35
CA ASN A 6 12.72 -10.52 9.21
C ASN A 6 11.99 -9.23 8.85
N MET A 7 12.71 -8.12 8.64
CA MET A 7 12.12 -6.87 8.17
C MET A 7 11.38 -7.06 6.84
N ILE A 8 11.98 -7.77 5.89
CA ILE A 8 11.36 -8.06 4.58
C ILE A 8 10.06 -8.85 4.77
N LYS A 9 10.08 -9.92 5.57
CA LYS A 9 8.89 -10.75 5.84
C LYS A 9 7.77 -9.95 6.50
N GLU A 10 8.09 -9.08 7.44
CA GLU A 10 7.08 -8.24 8.12
C GLU A 10 6.37 -7.27 7.17
N VAL A 11 7.08 -6.70 6.19
CA VAL A 11 6.45 -5.86 5.15
C VAL A 11 5.46 -6.68 4.33
N TYR A 12 5.87 -7.85 3.82
CA TYR A 12 4.99 -8.69 3.00
C TYR A 12 3.83 -9.32 3.78
N LYS A 13 3.92 -9.49 5.10
CA LYS A 13 2.79 -9.90 5.94
C LYS A 13 1.68 -8.86 5.99
N LYS A 14 2.01 -7.56 5.89
CA LYS A 14 1.03 -6.44 5.91
C LYS A 14 0.36 -6.20 4.56
N TYR A 15 0.90 -6.76 3.47
CA TYR A 15 0.41 -6.51 2.12
C TYR A 15 -1.08 -6.86 1.91
N PRO A 16 -1.58 -8.05 2.31
CA PRO A 16 -2.96 -8.42 2.05
C PRO A 16 -3.97 -7.45 2.69
N THR A 17 -3.74 -7.06 3.94
CA THR A 17 -4.64 -6.15 4.69
C THR A 17 -4.63 -4.75 4.10
N ALA A 18 -3.46 -4.23 3.73
CA ALA A 18 -3.34 -2.91 3.10
C ALA A 18 -4.03 -2.88 1.72
N VAL A 19 -3.88 -3.93 0.92
CA VAL A 19 -4.57 -4.05 -0.39
C VAL A 19 -6.08 -4.13 -0.23
N GLU A 20 -6.58 -4.85 0.78
CA GLU A 20 -8.02 -4.90 1.06
C GLU A 20 -8.58 -3.55 1.50
N ALA A 21 -7.88 -2.84 2.40
CA ALA A 21 -8.27 -1.50 2.83
C ALA A 21 -8.35 -0.53 1.64
N ALA A 22 -7.32 -0.51 0.79
CA ALA A 22 -7.27 0.31 -0.40
C ALA A 22 -8.38 -0.02 -1.42
N ARG A 23 -8.74 -1.30 -1.57
CA ARG A 23 -9.88 -1.70 -2.43
C ARG A 23 -11.21 -1.17 -1.90
N LYS A 24 -11.42 -1.20 -0.58
CA LYS A 24 -12.66 -0.67 0.04
C LYS A 24 -12.79 0.83 -0.18
N VAL A 25 -11.69 1.57 -0.03
CA VAL A 25 -11.68 3.04 -0.17
C VAL A 25 -11.80 3.49 -1.63
N THR A 26 -11.15 2.78 -2.56
CA THR A 26 -11.19 3.15 -3.99
C THR A 26 -12.39 2.58 -4.74
N GLY A 27 -13.05 1.56 -4.20
CA GLY A 27 -14.23 0.92 -4.81
C GLY A 27 -13.95 0.22 -6.14
N LYS A 28 -12.69 -0.06 -6.48
CA LYS A 28 -12.29 -0.63 -7.78
C LYS A 28 -11.08 -1.56 -7.68
N PRO A 29 -10.85 -2.42 -8.70
CA PRO A 29 -9.58 -3.14 -8.81
C PRO A 29 -8.39 -2.18 -8.87
N LEU A 30 -7.33 -2.50 -8.13
CA LEU A 30 -6.10 -1.69 -8.07
C LEU A 30 -5.11 -2.11 -9.15
N THR A 31 -4.54 -1.13 -9.83
CA THR A 31 -3.35 -1.28 -10.68
C THR A 31 -2.12 -1.62 -9.83
N LEU A 32 -1.03 -2.08 -10.47
CA LEU A 32 0.22 -2.38 -9.77
C LEU A 32 0.79 -1.16 -9.04
N ALA A 33 0.77 0.01 -9.69
CA ALA A 33 1.25 1.26 -9.10
C ALA A 33 0.42 1.66 -7.87
N GLU A 34 -0.91 1.54 -7.94
CA GLU A 34 -1.78 1.80 -6.80
C GLU A 34 -1.52 0.82 -5.65
N LYS A 35 -1.34 -0.48 -5.94
CA LYS A 35 -0.97 -1.45 -4.90
C LYS A 35 0.32 -1.06 -4.20
N ILE A 36 1.36 -0.69 -4.95
CA ILE A 36 2.64 -0.26 -4.37
C ILE A 36 2.44 1.00 -3.51
N LEU A 37 1.74 2.00 -4.02
CA LEU A 37 1.46 3.25 -3.29
C LEU A 37 0.73 2.97 -1.97
N TYR A 38 -0.39 2.24 -2.01
CA TYR A 38 -1.20 1.99 -0.83
C TYR A 38 -0.55 1.03 0.19
N THR A 39 0.35 0.15 -0.23
CA THR A 39 1.06 -0.76 0.70
C THR A 39 2.29 -0.14 1.33
N HIS A 40 2.73 1.03 0.85
CA HIS A 40 3.93 1.72 1.34
C HIS A 40 3.61 3.05 2.04
N LEU A 41 2.34 3.34 2.33
CA LEU A 41 1.96 4.52 3.09
C LEU A 41 2.58 4.48 4.49
N TRP A 42 3.17 5.60 4.92
CA TRP A 42 3.75 5.71 6.25
C TRP A 42 2.71 5.60 7.36
N ASN A 43 1.53 6.20 7.14
CA ASN A 43 0.44 6.25 8.11
C ASN A 43 -0.37 4.94 8.21
N GLY A 44 0.04 3.88 7.50
CA GLY A 44 -0.60 2.56 7.55
C GLY A 44 -1.66 2.37 6.46
N ASN A 45 -2.90 2.08 6.84
CA ASN A 45 -3.94 1.76 5.86
C ASN A 45 -4.48 3.04 5.19
N ALA A 46 -4.86 2.91 3.92
CA ALA A 46 -5.50 3.99 3.17
C ALA A 46 -6.83 4.40 3.82
N GLU A 47 -6.99 5.68 4.13
CA GLU A 47 -8.25 6.26 4.62
C GLU A 47 -9.03 6.98 3.51
N GLN A 48 -8.34 7.39 2.44
CA GLN A 48 -8.91 8.09 1.29
C GLN A 48 -8.30 7.59 -0.03
N SER A 49 -9.00 7.89 -1.13
CA SER A 49 -8.53 7.56 -2.47
C SER A 49 -7.58 8.64 -2.99
N PHE A 50 -6.38 8.24 -3.42
CA PHE A 50 -5.41 9.14 -4.04
C PHE A 50 -5.56 9.18 -5.57
N THR A 51 -5.37 10.36 -6.12
CA THR A 51 -5.47 10.68 -7.54
C THR A 51 -4.08 10.72 -8.16
N ARG A 52 -3.85 9.84 -9.14
CA ARG A 52 -2.58 9.75 -9.86
C ARG A 52 -2.19 11.09 -10.49
N GLY A 53 -0.94 11.50 -10.29
CA GLY A 53 -0.38 12.71 -10.91
C GLY A 53 -0.87 14.03 -10.31
N LYS A 54 -1.68 13.95 -9.23
CA LYS A 54 -2.17 15.12 -8.51
C LYS A 54 -1.79 15.04 -7.04
N ASP A 55 -2.06 13.91 -6.40
CA ASP A 55 -1.83 13.75 -4.98
C ASP A 55 -0.41 13.22 -4.74
N TYR A 56 0.28 13.85 -3.79
CA TYR A 56 1.56 13.41 -3.24
C TYR A 56 1.32 12.80 -1.86
N VAL A 57 1.95 11.68 -1.56
CA VAL A 57 1.66 10.86 -0.39
C VAL A 57 2.95 10.46 0.30
N ASP A 58 2.94 10.51 1.63
CA ASP A 58 4.00 10.04 2.53
C ASP A 58 3.64 8.68 3.15
#